data_AF-A0A238F5K9-F1
#
_entry.id   AF-A0A238F5K9-F1
#
_cell.length_a   1.000
_cell.length_b   1.000
_cell.length_c   1.000
_cell.angle_alpha   90.00
_cell.angle_beta   90.00
_cell.angle_gamma   90.00
#
_symmetry.space_group_name_H-M   'P 1'
#
loop_
_entity.id
_entity.type
_entity.pdbx_description
1 polymer ?
#
loop_
_entity_poly.entity_id
_entity_poly.type
_entity_poly.pdbx_seq_one_letter_code
_entity_poly.pdbx_strand_id
1 'polypeptide(L)'
;MQGTPIEPRWNGLSEFGNKAIWEMNRLGMMVDLSHPSPDTASQALSLSQSPLIFSHSNARGVHPVVRNVPDTILRRIGKLSMPNHRFDFAQDGEQGQGWGNETNAVDLPIPGGDVLIMLNFSPEFISETSDGKGPRANIKLLADHADYIGRLAGRSHVGIGSDFDGIVSVPIDLPDVSYYPDLIADLIKRGWSDGQGLASENLLRVLEGVEHVKDQMKRVEPENAIFEGRNDLPGRGRF
;
A
#
# COMPACT_ATOMS: atom_id res chain seq x y z
N MET A 1 15.36 11.79 -8.88
CA MET A 1 16.00 11.18 -10.06
C MET A 1 15.05 10.17 -10.69
N GLN A 2 14.54 10.40 -11.90
CA GLN A 2 13.90 9.34 -12.69
C GLN A 2 15.01 8.48 -13.31
N GLY A 3 15.51 7.51 -12.55
CA GLY A 3 16.45 6.52 -13.06
C GLY A 3 15.76 5.59 -14.05
N THR A 4 16.48 5.18 -15.09
CA THR A 4 16.11 4.04 -15.95
C THR A 4 15.58 2.90 -15.09
N PRO A 5 14.41 2.31 -15.42
CA PRO A 5 13.90 1.18 -14.65
C PRO A 5 14.97 0.10 -14.56
N ILE A 6 15.36 -0.25 -13.34
CA ILE A 6 16.28 -1.37 -13.12
C ILE A 6 15.58 -2.61 -13.69
N GLU A 7 16.28 -3.38 -14.53
CA GLU A 7 15.73 -4.62 -15.06
C GLU A 7 15.24 -5.50 -13.91
N PRO A 8 13.96 -5.95 -13.93
CA PRO A 8 13.43 -6.76 -12.85
C PRO A 8 14.19 -8.08 -12.73
N ARG A 9 14.80 -8.33 -11.56
CA ARG A 9 15.48 -9.60 -11.30
C ARG A 9 14.52 -10.79 -11.23
N TRP A 10 13.33 -10.57 -10.67
CA TRP A 10 12.38 -11.64 -10.33
C TRP A 10 10.98 -11.46 -10.94
N ASN A 11 10.72 -10.33 -11.62
CA ASN A 11 9.37 -9.97 -12.10
C ASN A 11 8.29 -10.09 -11.00
N GLY A 12 8.61 -9.57 -9.80
CA GLY A 12 7.80 -9.70 -8.60
C GLY A 12 8.56 -10.36 -7.45
N LEU A 13 7.89 -11.26 -6.74
CA LEU A 13 8.46 -12.09 -5.67
C LEU A 13 9.31 -13.23 -6.25
N SER A 14 10.45 -13.48 -5.62
CA SER A 14 11.19 -14.72 -5.83
C SER A 14 10.50 -15.89 -5.11
N GLU A 15 10.94 -17.13 -5.36
CA GLU A 15 10.47 -18.30 -4.61
C GLU A 15 10.70 -18.12 -3.10
N PHE A 16 11.87 -17.60 -2.70
CA PHE A 16 12.15 -17.27 -1.31
C PHE A 16 11.24 -16.15 -0.78
N GLY A 17 10.91 -15.15 -1.60
CA GLY A 17 9.95 -14.10 -1.24
C GLY A 17 8.56 -14.65 -0.95
N ASN A 18 8.10 -15.65 -1.73
CA ASN A 18 6.84 -16.34 -1.45
C ASN A 18 6.87 -17.02 -0.08
N LYS A 19 8.00 -17.66 0.27
CA LYS A 19 8.20 -18.28 1.58
C LYS A 19 8.25 -17.27 2.72
N ALA A 20 8.87 -16.12 2.49
CA ALA A 20 8.91 -15.05 3.47
C ALA A 20 7.50 -14.52 3.79
N ILE A 21 6.63 -14.30 2.80
CA ILE A 21 5.24 -13.89 3.03
C ILE A 21 4.48 -14.91 3.90
N TRP A 22 4.63 -16.21 3.59
CA TRP A 22 4.01 -17.26 4.37
C TRP A 22 4.46 -17.23 5.84
N GLU A 23 5.76 -17.07 6.08
CA GLU A 23 6.31 -17.00 7.43
C GLU A 23 5.87 -15.72 8.16
N MET A 24 5.76 -14.59 7.46
CA MET A 24 5.19 -13.35 8.01
C MET A 24 3.74 -13.56 8.46
N ASN A 25 2.90 -14.22 7.64
CA ASN A 25 1.53 -14.57 8.03
C ASN A 25 1.51 -15.47 9.27
N ARG A 26 2.37 -16.49 9.33
CA ARG A 26 2.47 -17.42 10.47
C ARG A 26 2.87 -16.71 11.77
N LEU A 27 3.78 -15.74 11.68
CA LEU A 27 4.28 -14.98 12.83
C LEU A 27 3.31 -13.87 13.30
N GLY A 28 2.35 -13.48 12.45
CA GLY A 28 1.53 -12.29 12.70
C GLY A 28 2.29 -10.99 12.42
N MET A 29 3.19 -11.01 11.44
CA MET A 29 3.90 -9.84 10.95
C MET A 29 3.13 -9.25 9.76
N MET A 30 2.80 -7.97 9.80
CA MET A 30 2.16 -7.28 8.67
C MET A 30 3.10 -7.27 7.46
N VAL A 31 2.57 -7.68 6.31
CA VAL A 31 3.26 -7.55 5.02
C VAL A 31 3.05 -6.13 4.50
N ASP A 32 4.13 -5.37 4.40
CA ASP A 32 4.13 -4.00 3.91
C ASP A 32 4.51 -3.94 2.42
N LEU A 33 3.65 -3.29 1.64
CA LEU A 33 3.74 -3.12 0.19
C LEU A 33 4.08 -1.68 -0.21
N SER A 34 4.40 -0.80 0.76
CA SER A 34 5.18 0.39 0.45
C SER A 34 6.54 -0.02 -0.06
N HIS A 35 6.92 0.49 -1.22
CA HIS A 35 8.21 0.28 -1.88
C HIS A 35 8.28 -0.66 -3.10
N PRO A 36 7.78 -1.90 -3.04
CA PRO A 36 7.89 -2.87 -4.12
C PRO A 36 7.31 -2.43 -5.48
N SER A 37 7.62 -3.22 -6.52
CA SER A 37 6.96 -3.06 -7.82
C SER A 37 5.48 -3.46 -7.75
N PRO A 38 4.63 -2.96 -8.67
CA PRO A 38 3.25 -3.40 -8.78
C PRO A 38 3.09 -4.93 -8.95
N ASP A 39 4.00 -5.60 -9.65
CA ASP A 39 4.00 -7.07 -9.76
C ASP A 39 4.21 -7.74 -8.40
N THR A 40 5.15 -7.23 -7.61
CA THR A 40 5.42 -7.74 -6.26
C THR A 40 4.20 -7.54 -5.37
N ALA A 41 3.60 -6.35 -5.40
CA ALA A 41 2.38 -6.06 -4.65
C ALA A 41 1.21 -6.97 -5.08
N SER A 42 0.98 -7.12 -6.39
CA SER A 42 -0.08 -7.99 -6.92
C SER A 42 0.10 -9.46 -6.55
N GLN A 43 1.34 -9.96 -6.60
CA GLN A 43 1.65 -11.33 -6.17
C GLN A 43 1.49 -11.50 -4.66
N ALA A 44 1.95 -10.55 -3.85
CA ALA A 44 1.76 -10.57 -2.40
C ALA A 44 0.28 -10.57 -2.00
N LEU A 45 -0.55 -9.73 -2.64
CA LEU A 45 -2.00 -9.71 -2.46
C LEU A 45 -2.66 -11.05 -2.80
N SER A 46 -2.11 -11.79 -3.78
CA SER A 46 -2.64 -13.09 -4.19
C SER A 46 -2.20 -14.23 -3.28
N LEU A 47 -1.07 -14.06 -2.60
CA LEU A 47 -0.42 -15.10 -1.80
C LEU A 47 -0.75 -15.02 -0.31
N SER A 48 -0.75 -13.80 0.24
CA SER A 48 -0.87 -13.57 1.67
C SER A 48 -2.22 -14.05 2.21
N GLN A 49 -2.15 -14.82 3.29
CA GLN A 49 -3.32 -15.28 4.04
C GLN A 49 -3.74 -14.28 5.12
N SER A 50 -2.89 -13.28 5.44
CA SER A 50 -3.21 -12.20 6.37
C SER A 50 -3.46 -10.89 5.64
N PRO A 51 -4.18 -9.95 6.29
CA PRO A 51 -4.25 -8.56 5.84
C PRO A 51 -2.86 -7.96 5.57
N LEU A 52 -2.82 -7.00 4.66
CA LEU A 52 -1.60 -6.33 4.20
C LEU A 52 -1.71 -4.81 4.41
N ILE A 53 -0.58 -4.13 4.35
CA ILE A 53 -0.54 -2.67 4.41
C ILE A 53 0.29 -2.08 3.27
N PHE A 54 0.01 -0.83 2.92
CA PHE A 54 0.96 0.11 2.38
C PHE A 54 1.19 1.13 3.47
N SER A 55 2.31 1.02 4.17
CA SER A 55 2.65 1.84 5.33
C SER A 55 2.73 3.35 5.06
N HIS A 56 3.03 3.77 3.83
CA HIS A 56 3.22 5.15 3.40
C HIS A 56 3.24 5.23 1.87
N SER A 57 2.08 5.17 1.23
CA SER A 57 1.93 5.30 -0.23
C SER A 57 0.65 6.06 -0.60
N ASN A 58 0.70 6.88 -1.67
CA ASN A 58 -0.45 7.64 -2.16
C ASN A 58 -1.05 7.01 -3.43
N ALA A 59 -2.08 7.64 -4.02
CA ALA A 59 -2.72 7.17 -5.26
C ALA A 59 -2.01 7.65 -6.54
N ARG A 60 -1.73 6.71 -7.45
CA ARG A 60 -1.02 7.00 -8.71
C ARG A 60 -1.90 7.72 -9.73
N GLY A 61 -3.20 7.43 -9.74
CA GLY A 61 -4.18 8.16 -10.55
C GLY A 61 -4.31 9.64 -10.19
N VAL A 62 -3.86 10.07 -9.01
CA VAL A 62 -3.79 11.48 -8.62
C VAL A 62 -2.44 12.09 -8.98
N HIS A 63 -1.34 11.39 -8.66
CA HIS A 63 0.01 11.83 -9.01
C HIS A 63 0.85 10.66 -9.57
N PRO A 64 1.27 10.70 -10.85
CA PRO A 64 1.79 9.54 -11.57
C PRO A 64 3.28 9.26 -11.29
N VAL A 65 3.60 8.89 -10.04
CA VAL A 65 4.96 8.50 -9.62
C VAL A 65 5.01 7.04 -9.20
N VAL A 66 6.17 6.40 -9.40
CA VAL A 66 6.37 4.95 -9.13
C VAL A 66 6.20 4.57 -7.66
N ARG A 67 6.19 5.55 -6.75
CA ARG A 67 5.93 5.31 -5.33
C ARG A 67 4.45 5.12 -5.00
N ASN A 68 3.58 5.59 -5.88
CA ASN A 68 2.15 5.60 -5.63
C ASN A 68 1.48 4.31 -6.12
N VAL A 69 0.43 3.90 -5.41
CA VAL A 69 -0.35 2.69 -5.66
C VAL A 69 -1.14 2.85 -6.96
N PRO A 70 -0.96 1.94 -7.94
CA PRO A 70 -1.72 1.96 -9.19
C PRO A 70 -3.22 1.72 -8.96
N ASP A 71 -4.06 2.31 -9.81
CA ASP A 71 -5.50 2.15 -9.78
C ASP A 71 -5.95 0.69 -9.89
N THR A 72 -5.17 -0.15 -10.60
CA THR A 72 -5.42 -1.59 -10.73
C THR A 72 -5.40 -2.30 -9.38
N ILE A 73 -4.48 -1.93 -8.50
CA ILE A 73 -4.39 -2.42 -7.13
C ILE A 73 -5.50 -1.81 -6.26
N LEU A 74 -5.73 -0.50 -6.36
CA LEU A 74 -6.80 0.17 -5.60
C LEU A 74 -8.18 -0.43 -5.88
N ARG A 75 -8.49 -0.70 -7.15
CA ARG A 75 -9.75 -1.34 -7.58
C ARG A 75 -9.86 -2.77 -7.09
N ARG A 76 -8.76 -3.53 -7.11
CA ARG A 76 -8.72 -4.90 -6.55
C ARG A 76 -9.07 -4.91 -5.07
N ILE A 77 -8.52 -3.96 -4.30
CA ILE A 77 -8.86 -3.78 -2.89
C ILE A 77 -10.33 -3.37 -2.75
N GLY A 78 -10.81 -2.46 -3.60
CA GLY A 78 -12.22 -2.04 -3.62
C GLY A 78 -13.24 -3.15 -3.83
N LYS A 79 -12.85 -4.27 -4.47
CA LYS A 79 -13.73 -5.44 -4.60
C LYS A 79 -14.04 -6.12 -3.26
N LEU A 80 -13.22 -5.92 -2.23
CA LEU A 80 -13.47 -6.45 -0.89
C LEU A 80 -14.66 -5.74 -0.22
N SER A 81 -14.66 -4.42 -0.24
CA SER A 81 -15.65 -3.58 0.45
C SER A 81 -16.85 -3.21 -0.44
N MET A 82 -16.66 -3.19 -1.76
CA MET A 82 -17.63 -2.71 -2.74
C MET A 82 -17.72 -3.65 -3.97
N PRO A 83 -18.10 -4.93 -3.80
CA PRO A 83 -18.02 -5.95 -4.86
C PRO A 83 -18.83 -5.62 -6.13
N ASN A 84 -19.96 -4.92 -5.96
CA ASN A 84 -20.87 -4.52 -7.04
C ASN A 84 -20.55 -3.14 -7.64
N HIS A 85 -19.53 -2.43 -7.14
CA HIS A 85 -19.18 -1.12 -7.65
C HIS A 85 -18.60 -1.25 -9.07
N ARG A 86 -19.12 -0.40 -9.98
CA ARG A 86 -18.61 -0.26 -11.35
C ARG A 86 -17.68 0.94 -11.38
N PHE A 87 -16.41 0.69 -11.66
CA PHE A 87 -15.40 1.72 -11.79
C PHE A 87 -15.62 2.52 -13.08
N ASP A 88 -15.61 3.85 -12.99
CA ASP A 88 -15.69 4.75 -14.14
C ASP A 88 -14.29 5.07 -14.64
N PHE A 89 -13.83 4.29 -15.62
CA PHE A 89 -12.49 4.44 -16.21
C PHE A 89 -12.26 5.80 -16.89
N ALA A 90 -13.30 6.58 -17.20
CA ALA A 90 -13.15 7.92 -17.78
C ALA A 90 -12.85 8.99 -16.72
N GLN A 91 -13.18 8.72 -15.45
CA GLN A 91 -12.91 9.61 -14.31
C GLN A 91 -11.76 9.12 -13.42
N ASP A 92 -11.38 7.85 -13.54
CA ASP A 92 -10.22 7.28 -12.88
C ASP A 92 -8.92 7.73 -13.57
N GLY A 93 -8.00 8.31 -12.82
CA GLY A 93 -6.91 9.13 -13.31
C GLY A 93 -5.81 8.39 -14.09
N GLU A 94 -5.64 7.08 -13.93
CA GLU A 94 -4.79 6.30 -14.83
C GLU A 94 -5.52 5.85 -16.10
N GLN A 95 -6.84 6.05 -16.22
CA GLN A 95 -7.68 5.71 -17.37
C GLN A 95 -7.53 4.25 -17.89
N GLY A 96 -7.16 3.33 -17.01
CA GLY A 96 -6.84 1.95 -17.41
C GLY A 96 -5.59 1.85 -18.28
N GLN A 97 -4.66 2.80 -18.20
CA GLN A 97 -3.34 2.77 -18.86
C GLN A 97 -2.19 2.70 -17.84
N GLY A 98 -2.52 2.53 -16.56
CA GLY A 98 -1.58 2.40 -15.45
C GLY A 98 -0.88 1.05 -15.39
N TRP A 99 0.18 0.96 -14.58
CA TRP A 99 0.94 -0.27 -14.40
C TRP A 99 0.05 -1.40 -13.84
N GLY A 100 0.18 -2.61 -14.41
CA GLY A 100 -0.59 -3.78 -14.01
C GLY A 100 -1.97 -3.90 -14.66
N ASN A 101 -2.33 -3.01 -15.61
CA ASN A 101 -3.65 -3.07 -16.25
C ASN A 101 -3.75 -4.24 -17.25
N GLU A 102 -2.61 -4.66 -17.79
CA GLU A 102 -2.44 -5.82 -18.69
C GLU A 102 -2.66 -7.19 -18.02
N THR A 103 -2.83 -7.24 -16.70
CA THR A 103 -2.74 -8.52 -15.94
C THR A 103 -4.08 -9.11 -15.50
N ASN A 104 -5.22 -8.45 -15.77
CA ASN A 104 -6.53 -8.78 -15.16
C ASN A 104 -6.47 -8.90 -13.62
N ALA A 105 -5.45 -8.32 -12.96
CA ALA A 105 -5.23 -8.48 -11.53
C ALA A 105 -6.34 -7.90 -10.65
N VAL A 106 -7.17 -7.00 -11.20
CA VAL A 106 -8.32 -6.40 -10.50
C VAL A 106 -9.30 -7.46 -9.99
N ASP A 107 -9.47 -8.56 -10.73
CA ASP A 107 -10.44 -9.60 -10.40
C ASP A 107 -9.82 -10.78 -9.61
N LEU A 108 -8.52 -10.73 -9.34
CA LEU A 108 -7.86 -11.77 -8.55
C LEU A 108 -8.24 -11.62 -7.07
N PRO A 109 -8.51 -12.73 -6.37
CA PRO A 109 -8.90 -12.70 -4.96
C PRO A 109 -7.76 -12.17 -4.08
N ILE A 110 -8.10 -11.57 -2.95
CA ILE A 110 -7.15 -11.22 -1.89
C ILE A 110 -7.46 -12.14 -0.71
N PRO A 111 -6.76 -13.28 -0.53
CA PRO A 111 -7.10 -14.27 0.49
C PRO A 111 -7.04 -13.71 1.92
N GLY A 112 -6.11 -12.78 2.17
CA GLY A 112 -6.01 -12.04 3.43
C GLY A 112 -7.22 -11.17 3.78
N GLY A 113 -8.15 -10.94 2.83
CA GLY A 113 -9.45 -10.33 3.07
C GLY A 113 -9.45 -8.83 3.35
N ASP A 114 -8.29 -8.20 3.51
CA ASP A 114 -8.18 -6.79 3.87
C ASP A 114 -6.83 -6.18 3.51
N VAL A 115 -6.82 -4.88 3.25
CA VAL A 115 -5.62 -4.10 2.93
C VAL A 115 -5.79 -2.66 3.43
N LEU A 116 -4.76 -2.09 4.08
CA LEU A 116 -4.74 -0.68 4.46
C LEU A 116 -3.75 0.11 3.62
N ILE A 117 -4.13 1.30 3.15
CA ILE A 117 -3.25 2.21 2.42
C ILE A 117 -3.09 3.50 3.23
N MET A 118 -1.88 3.76 3.68
CA MET A 118 -1.57 4.87 4.58
C MET A 118 -0.90 6.02 3.82
N LEU A 119 -1.42 7.23 3.96
CA LEU A 119 -1.02 8.41 3.19
C LEU A 119 0.40 8.88 3.52
N ASN A 120 1.24 9.06 2.50
CA ASN A 120 2.62 9.56 2.60
C ASN A 120 2.67 11.08 2.39
N PHE A 121 3.44 11.80 3.22
CA PHE A 121 3.48 13.26 3.19
C PHE A 121 4.60 13.85 2.32
N SER A 122 5.41 13.00 1.67
CA SER A 122 6.44 13.43 0.73
C SER A 122 5.85 14.27 -0.41
N PRO A 123 6.32 15.52 -0.62
CA PRO A 123 5.81 16.37 -1.69
C PRO A 123 5.92 15.75 -3.09
N GLU A 124 6.98 14.97 -3.35
CA GLU A 124 7.18 14.26 -4.62
C GLU A 124 6.15 13.13 -4.86
N PHE A 125 5.44 12.70 -3.82
CA PHE A 125 4.39 11.66 -3.93
C PHE A 125 2.98 12.26 -3.92
N ILE A 126 2.87 13.54 -3.57
CA ILE A 126 1.60 14.28 -3.54
C ILE A 126 1.36 15.01 -4.86
N SER A 127 2.32 15.83 -5.29
CA SER A 127 2.09 16.70 -6.46
C SER A 127 3.33 17.33 -7.08
N GLU A 128 4.44 17.43 -6.35
CA GLU A 128 5.63 18.10 -6.83
C GLU A 128 6.38 17.23 -7.84
N THR A 129 6.72 17.81 -8.99
CA THR A 129 7.44 17.12 -10.06
C THR A 129 8.91 17.50 -10.05
N SER A 130 9.78 16.60 -10.51
CA SER A 130 11.22 16.83 -10.55
C SER A 130 11.66 18.00 -11.45
N ASP A 131 10.81 18.44 -12.39
CA ASP A 131 11.04 19.63 -13.22
C ASP A 131 10.56 20.93 -12.56
N GLY A 132 10.05 20.86 -11.32
CA GLY A 132 9.61 22.00 -10.52
C GLY A 132 8.31 22.65 -11.00
N LYS A 133 7.59 22.04 -11.94
CA LYS A 133 6.34 22.60 -12.50
C LYS A 133 5.08 22.13 -11.78
N GLY A 134 5.16 21.03 -11.03
CA GLY A 134 4.08 20.54 -10.19
C GLY A 134 3.70 21.54 -9.10
N PRO A 135 2.43 21.59 -8.68
CA PRO A 135 2.02 22.47 -7.61
C PRO A 135 2.69 22.05 -6.30
N ARG A 136 3.02 23.03 -5.45
CA ARG A 136 3.57 22.78 -4.12
C ARG A 136 2.61 21.94 -3.29
N ALA A 137 3.13 20.86 -2.70
CA ALA A 137 2.32 19.96 -1.89
C ALA A 137 1.72 20.70 -0.69
N ASN A 138 0.46 20.41 -0.41
CA ASN A 138 -0.30 20.97 0.71
C ASN A 138 -1.36 19.97 1.19
N ILE A 139 -2.01 20.25 2.31
CA ILE A 139 -3.02 19.41 2.93
C ILE A 139 -4.17 19.09 1.96
N LYS A 140 -4.60 20.04 1.13
CA LYS A 140 -5.71 19.81 0.20
C LYS A 140 -5.34 18.78 -0.86
N LEU A 141 -4.15 18.88 -1.43
CA LEU A 141 -3.65 17.92 -2.42
C LEU A 141 -3.42 16.53 -1.79
N LEU A 142 -2.96 16.48 -0.53
CA LEU A 142 -2.88 15.24 0.23
C LEU A 142 -4.26 14.62 0.48
N ALA A 143 -5.25 15.44 0.84
CA ALA A 143 -6.64 15.00 1.02
C ALA A 143 -7.29 14.54 -0.29
N ASP A 144 -6.88 15.06 -1.44
CA ASP A 144 -7.32 14.56 -2.75
C ASP A 144 -6.88 13.09 -2.97
N HIS A 145 -5.69 12.70 -2.50
CA HIS A 145 -5.30 11.29 -2.50
C HIS A 145 -6.18 10.45 -1.58
N ALA A 146 -6.49 10.94 -0.38
CA ALA A 146 -7.36 10.24 0.56
C ALA A 146 -8.74 9.98 -0.06
N ASP A 147 -9.37 11.02 -0.63
CA ASP A 147 -10.67 10.92 -1.31
C ASP A 147 -10.62 9.95 -2.49
N TYR A 148 -9.56 10.02 -3.29
CA TYR A 148 -9.39 9.17 -4.46
C TYR A 148 -9.24 7.69 -4.08
N ILE A 149 -8.42 7.38 -3.07
CA ILE A 149 -8.29 6.02 -2.53
C ILE A 149 -9.62 5.58 -1.91
N GLY A 150 -10.25 6.45 -1.11
CA GLY A 150 -11.54 6.17 -0.48
C GLY A 150 -12.65 5.85 -1.49
N ARG A 151 -12.61 6.46 -2.68
CA ARG A 151 -13.53 6.20 -3.79
C ARG A 151 -13.27 4.86 -4.48
N LEU A 152 -12.01 4.49 -4.70
CA LEU A 152 -11.65 3.26 -5.42
C LEU A 152 -11.59 2.02 -4.52
N ALA A 153 -10.99 2.14 -3.34
CA ALA A 153 -10.74 1.05 -2.40
C ALA A 153 -11.76 1.02 -1.24
N GLY A 154 -12.42 2.14 -0.95
CA GLY A 154 -13.28 2.31 0.22
C GLY A 154 -12.56 3.02 1.37
N ARG A 155 -13.25 3.92 2.08
CA ARG A 155 -12.66 4.73 3.18
C ARG A 155 -12.15 3.89 4.36
N SER A 156 -12.63 2.66 4.54
CA SER A 156 -12.13 1.69 5.54
C SER A 156 -10.71 1.17 5.25
N HIS A 157 -10.20 1.44 4.05
CA HIS A 157 -8.87 1.03 3.58
C HIS A 157 -7.89 2.20 3.53
N VAL A 158 -8.20 3.34 4.15
CA VAL A 158 -7.33 4.52 4.17
C VAL A 158 -6.83 4.79 5.59
N GLY A 159 -5.53 5.06 5.73
CA GLY A 159 -4.89 5.45 6.98
C GLY A 159 -3.86 6.58 6.79
N ILE A 160 -3.05 6.85 7.81
CA ILE A 160 -1.99 7.88 7.78
C ILE A 160 -0.62 7.23 8.02
N GLY A 161 0.34 7.55 7.16
CA GLY A 161 1.70 7.03 7.19
C GLY A 161 2.68 8.10 6.73
N SER A 162 2.91 9.08 7.58
CA SER A 162 3.46 10.39 7.17
C SER A 162 4.84 10.33 6.52
N ASP A 163 5.69 9.38 6.93
CA ASP A 163 7.11 9.32 6.56
C ASP A 163 7.91 10.54 7.09
N PHE A 164 7.43 11.16 8.19
CA PHE A 164 8.19 12.21 8.88
C PHE A 164 9.57 11.70 9.31
N ASP A 165 10.57 12.57 9.25
CA ASP A 165 12.00 12.27 9.42
C ASP A 165 12.60 11.26 8.41
N GLY A 166 11.78 10.71 7.49
CA GLY A 166 12.20 9.88 6.34
C GLY A 166 12.24 10.64 5.01
N ILE A 167 11.56 11.79 4.93
CA ILE A 167 11.42 12.63 3.73
C ILE A 167 12.32 13.88 3.77
N VAL A 168 12.72 14.35 2.59
CA VAL A 168 13.62 15.52 2.44
C VAL A 168 12.90 16.86 2.64
N SER A 169 11.59 16.88 2.41
CA SER A 169 10.74 18.06 2.56
C SER A 169 9.32 17.64 2.88
N VAL A 170 8.51 18.60 3.32
CA VAL A 170 7.16 18.42 3.86
C VAL A 170 6.17 19.32 3.09
N PRO A 171 4.85 19.04 3.14
CA PRO A 171 3.85 19.93 2.56
C PRO A 171 3.88 21.31 3.25
N ILE A 172 3.56 22.36 2.51
CA ILE A 172 3.78 23.74 2.96
C ILE A 172 2.99 24.13 4.20
N ASP A 173 1.83 23.51 4.41
CA ASP A 173 0.89 23.71 5.51
C ASP A 173 0.81 22.50 6.46
N LEU A 174 1.78 21.57 6.37
CA LEU A 174 1.91 20.39 7.21
C LEU A 174 3.39 20.12 7.56
N PRO A 175 4.07 21.06 8.26
CA PRO A 175 5.52 21.01 8.42
C PRO A 175 6.01 19.91 9.36
N ASP A 176 5.19 19.48 10.33
CA ASP A 176 5.57 18.49 11.34
C ASP A 176 4.36 17.75 11.93
N VAL A 177 4.65 16.85 12.88
CA VAL A 177 3.67 16.00 13.58
C VAL A 177 2.59 16.75 14.36
N SER A 178 2.70 18.06 14.58
CA SER A 178 1.67 18.84 15.29
C SER A 178 0.47 19.21 14.41
N TYR A 179 0.57 19.08 13.08
CA TYR A 179 -0.43 19.53 12.12
C TYR A 179 -1.39 18.44 11.61
N TYR A 180 -1.36 17.22 12.16
CA TYR A 180 -2.38 16.21 11.85
C TYR A 180 -3.83 16.71 12.03
N PRO A 181 -4.18 17.52 13.05
CA PRO A 181 -5.53 18.06 13.19
C PRO A 181 -5.99 18.89 11.98
N ASP A 182 -5.10 19.59 11.29
CA ASP A 182 -5.44 20.38 10.10
C ASP A 182 -5.82 19.49 8.92
N LEU A 183 -5.11 18.36 8.73
CA LEU A 183 -5.48 17.33 7.75
C LEU A 183 -6.85 16.72 8.06
N ILE A 184 -7.08 16.34 9.32
CA ILE A 184 -8.37 15.79 9.75
C ILE A 184 -9.50 16.81 9.52
N ALA A 185 -9.27 18.10 9.81
CA ALA A 185 -10.24 19.15 9.57
C ALA A 185 -10.58 19.35 8.08
N ASP A 186 -9.62 19.21 7.16
CA ASP A 186 -9.90 19.25 5.72
C ASP A 186 -10.71 18.03 5.26
N LEU A 187 -10.38 16.83 5.77
CA LEU A 187 -11.12 15.60 5.46
C LEU A 187 -12.56 15.63 5.99
N ILE A 188 -12.81 16.15 7.19
CA ILE A 188 -14.18 16.32 7.73
C ILE A 188 -15.00 17.24 6.83
N LYS A 189 -14.43 18.34 6.32
CA LYS A 189 -15.11 19.23 5.35
C LYS A 189 -15.47 18.52 4.05
N ARG A 190 -14.72 17.49 3.68
CA ARG A 190 -14.96 16.59 2.52
C ARG A 190 -15.92 15.44 2.84
N GLY A 191 -16.54 15.47 4.02
CA GLY A 191 -17.54 14.49 4.45
C GLY A 191 -16.95 13.17 4.95
N TRP A 192 -15.68 13.13 5.33
CA TRP A 192 -15.16 12.03 6.15
C TRP A 192 -15.81 12.07 7.54
N SER A 193 -15.88 10.91 8.21
CA SER A 193 -16.19 10.89 9.64
C SER A 193 -15.10 11.64 10.43
N ASP A 194 -15.32 11.84 11.72
CA ASP A 194 -14.45 12.61 12.64
C ASP A 194 -13.08 11.94 12.91
N GLY A 195 -12.41 11.47 11.86
CA GLY A 195 -11.06 10.89 11.89
C GLY A 195 -10.95 9.46 12.42
N GLN A 196 -11.94 8.94 13.15
CA GLN A 196 -11.85 7.65 13.88
C GLN A 196 -11.23 6.50 13.08
N GLY A 197 -11.78 6.22 11.89
CA GLY A 197 -11.27 5.21 10.96
C GLY A 197 -9.84 5.50 10.49
N LEU A 198 -9.68 6.61 9.78
CA LEU A 198 -8.44 6.99 9.10
C LEU A 198 -7.26 7.22 10.06
N ALA A 199 -7.53 7.68 11.28
CA ALA A 199 -6.50 7.95 12.28
C ALA A 199 -6.08 6.70 13.08
N SER A 200 -6.96 5.70 13.26
CA SER A 200 -6.60 4.55 14.11
C SER A 200 -7.39 3.26 13.83
N GLU A 201 -8.71 3.29 13.76
CA GLU A 201 -9.53 2.06 13.79
C GLU A 201 -9.28 1.16 12.58
N ASN A 202 -8.99 1.75 11.41
CA ASN A 202 -8.66 0.98 10.22
C ASN A 202 -7.35 0.18 10.40
N LEU A 203 -6.33 0.76 11.06
CA LEU A 203 -5.07 0.07 11.36
C LEU A 203 -5.26 -1.02 12.42
N LEU A 204 -6.02 -0.72 13.48
CA LEU A 204 -6.31 -1.69 14.54
C LEU A 204 -7.06 -2.91 13.99
N ARG A 205 -8.07 -2.70 13.14
CA ARG A 205 -8.81 -3.76 12.44
C ARG A 205 -7.89 -4.66 11.61
N VAL A 206 -6.95 -4.07 10.88
CA VAL A 206 -5.99 -4.80 10.05
C VAL A 206 -5.04 -5.61 10.91
N LEU A 207 -4.53 -5.02 12.00
CA LEU A 207 -3.67 -5.69 12.96
C LEU A 207 -4.39 -6.87 13.64
N GLU A 208 -5.65 -6.69 14.07
CA GLU A 208 -6.48 -7.76 14.62
C GLU A 208 -6.65 -8.91 13.61
N GLY A 209 -6.85 -8.60 12.32
CA GLY A 209 -6.92 -9.62 11.27
C GLY A 209 -5.60 -10.36 11.07
N VAL A 210 -4.46 -9.69 11.20
CA VAL A 210 -3.13 -10.33 11.18
C VAL A 210 -2.94 -11.25 12.38
N GLU A 211 -3.30 -10.81 13.58
CA GLU A 211 -3.23 -11.62 14.80
C GLU A 211 -4.16 -12.84 14.73
N HIS A 212 -5.35 -12.68 14.15
CA HIS A 212 -6.28 -13.79 13.94
C HIS A 212 -5.69 -14.90 13.06
N VAL A 213 -5.00 -14.53 11.97
CA VAL A 213 -4.35 -15.49 11.06
C VAL A 213 -3.19 -16.19 11.74
N LYS A 214 -2.36 -15.46 12.49
CA LYS A 214 -1.32 -16.05 13.35
C LYS A 214 -1.90 -17.10 14.29
N ASP A 215 -3.02 -16.81 14.96
CA ASP A 215 -3.66 -17.74 15.88
C ASP A 215 -4.22 -19.00 15.20
N GLN A 216 -4.71 -18.87 13.96
CA GLN A 216 -5.09 -20.01 13.12
C GLN A 216 -3.87 -20.85 12.72
N MET A 217 -2.73 -20.21 12.50
CA MET A 217 -1.47 -20.84 12.07
C MET A 217 -0.58 -21.30 13.23
N LYS A 218 -1.00 -21.18 14.50
CA LYS A 218 -0.15 -21.49 15.67
C LYS A 218 0.39 -22.93 15.76
N ARG A 219 -0.20 -23.86 15.01
CA ARG A 219 0.23 -25.27 14.90
C ARG A 219 1.00 -25.58 13.61
N VAL A 220 1.17 -24.58 12.75
CA VAL A 220 1.99 -24.67 11.53
C VAL A 220 3.45 -24.49 11.95
N GLU A 221 4.30 -25.43 11.54
CA GLU A 221 5.74 -25.35 11.79
C GLU A 221 6.37 -24.16 11.04
N PRO A 222 7.47 -23.58 11.55
CA PRO A 222 8.20 -22.52 10.86
C PRO A 222 8.66 -22.91 9.45
N GLU A 223 8.60 -21.96 8.52
CA GLU A 223 9.21 -22.10 7.20
C GLU A 223 10.74 -21.95 7.31
N ASN A 224 11.45 -23.06 7.06
CA ASN A 224 12.91 -23.16 7.24
C ASN A 224 13.67 -23.01 5.91
N ALA A 225 13.04 -22.45 4.88
CA ALA A 225 13.69 -22.17 3.60
C ALA A 225 14.98 -21.36 3.78
N ILE A 226 16.03 -21.76 3.07
CA ILE A 226 17.31 -21.04 3.05
C ILE A 226 17.39 -20.26 1.74
N PHE A 227 17.64 -18.96 1.83
CA PHE A 227 17.86 -18.13 0.65
C PHE A 227 19.11 -18.61 -0.10
N GLU A 228 18.98 -18.87 -1.41
CA GLU A 228 20.06 -19.44 -2.23
C GLU A 228 21.33 -18.58 -2.27
N GLY A 229 21.23 -17.27 -1.99
CA GLY A 229 22.38 -16.38 -1.89
C GLY A 229 23.19 -16.48 -0.59
N ARG A 230 22.76 -17.27 0.40
CA ARG A 230 23.47 -17.49 1.67
C ARG A 230 24.55 -18.57 1.52
N ASN A 231 25.70 -18.16 1.01
CA ASN A 231 26.89 -19.02 0.86
C ASN A 231 27.68 -19.21 2.17
N ASP A 232 27.28 -18.51 3.23
CA ASP A 232 27.94 -18.46 4.55
C ASP A 232 27.41 -19.51 5.54
N LEU A 233 26.30 -20.17 5.23
CA LEU A 233 25.69 -21.18 6.10
C LEU A 233 26.30 -22.57 5.83
N PRO A 234 26.73 -23.32 6.87
CA PRO A 234 27.22 -24.68 6.70
C PRO A 234 26.10 -25.56 6.11
N GLY A 235 26.50 -26.44 5.18
CA GLY A 235 25.65 -27.05 4.14
C GLY A 235 24.30 -27.64 4.56
N ARG A 236 23.45 -27.79 3.54
CA ARG A 236 22.04 -28.29 3.47
C ARG A 236 21.75 -29.64 4.16
N GLY A 237 22.20 -29.82 5.39
CA GLY A 237 21.87 -30.94 6.26
C GLY A 237 20.58 -30.65 6.98
N ARG A 238 19.56 -31.48 6.76
CA ARG A 238 18.22 -31.43 7.35
C ARG A 238 18.28 -31.06 8.85
N PHE A 239 17.54 -30.02 9.22
CA PHE A 239 17.01 -29.88 10.58
C PHE A 239 15.86 -30.87 10.78
#